data_AF-A0A0X8JT69-F1
#
_entry.id   AF-A0A0X8JT69-F1
#
_cell.length_a   1.000
_cell.length_b   1.000
_cell.length_c   1.000
_cell.angle_alpha   90.00
_cell.angle_beta   90.00
_cell.angle_gamma   90.00
#
_symmetry.space_group_name_H-M   'P 1'
#
loop_
_entity.id
_entity.type
_entity.pdbx_description
1 polymer ?
#
loop_
_entity_poly.entity_id
_entity_poly.type
_entity_poly.pdbx_seq_one_letter_code
_entity_poly.pdbx_strand_id
1 'polypeptide(L)' 'MEDIIKKINEFTKISRERELTDEEKMEREKYRKIYIEKVKNSMRGHLDSIKIVRVDDNGNPIDKDGKIIEPDA' A
#
# COMPACT_ATOMS: atom_id res chain seq x y z
N MET A 1 -6.57 -11.67 -4.66
CA MET A 1 -5.35 -11.19 -3.97
C MET A 1 -4.86 -12.23 -2.98
N GLU A 2 -5.79 -12.87 -2.27
CA GLU A 2 -5.52 -13.97 -1.33
C GLU A 2 -4.64 -15.09 -1.89
N ASP A 3 -4.88 -15.58 -3.11
CA ASP A 3 -4.10 -16.71 -3.64
C ASP A 3 -2.61 -16.40 -3.82
N ILE A 4 -2.28 -15.16 -4.20
CA ILE A 4 -0.89 -14.71 -4.32
C ILE A 4 -0.22 -14.67 -2.94
N ILE A 5 -0.95 -14.20 -1.93
CA ILE A 5 -0.45 -14.14 -0.55
C ILE A 5 -0.27 -15.56 0.00
N LYS A 6 -1.24 -16.46 -0.23
CA LYS A 6 -1.15 -17.88 0.14
C LYS A 6 0.09 -18.52 -0.48
N LYS A 7 0.34 -18.32 -1.78
CA LYS A 7 1.54 -18.83 -2.47
C LYS A 7 2.84 -18.29 -1.87
N ILE A 8 2.93 -16.99 -1.60
CA ILE A 8 4.11 -16.39 -0.95
C ILE A 8 4.33 -16.98 0.44
N ASN A 9 3.26 -17.20 1.21
CA ASN A 9 3.32 -17.79 2.55
C ASN A 9 3.74 -19.26 2.52
N GLU A 10 3.26 -20.04 1.55
CA GLU A 10 3.69 -21.43 1.31
C GLU A 10 5.22 -21.49 1.11
N PHE A 11 5.78 -20.70 0.19
CA PHE A 11 7.23 -20.67 0.00
C PHE A 11 7.99 -20.14 1.21
N THR A 12 7.40 -19.21 1.97
CA THR A 12 8.01 -18.71 3.21
C THR A 12 8.09 -19.82 4.25
N LYS A 13 7.04 -20.64 4.39
CA LYS A 13 7.04 -21.81 5.27
C LYS A 13 8.11 -22.81 4.87
N ILE A 14 8.15 -23.18 3.58
CA ILE A 14 9.17 -24.12 3.06
C ILE A 14 10.57 -23.59 3.34
N SER A 15 10.83 -22.30 3.10
CA SER A 15 12.15 -21.68 3.30
C SER A 15 12.65 -21.68 4.75
N ARG A 16 11.75 -21.89 5.73
CA ARG A 16 12.12 -22.06 7.15
C ARG A 16 12.48 -23.50 7.50
N GLU A 17 11.97 -24.46 6.73
CA GLU A 17 12.19 -25.89 6.93
C GLU A 17 13.39 -26.40 6.13
N ARG A 18 13.59 -25.88 4.91
CA ARG A 18 14.71 -26.20 4.02
C ARG A 18 15.03 -25.05 3.07
N GLU A 19 16.17 -25.13 2.38
CA GLU A 19 16.43 -24.22 1.27
C GLU A 19 15.43 -24.45 0.11
N LEU A 20 15.02 -23.35 -0.53
CA LEU A 20 14.21 -23.40 -1.74
C LEU A 20 15.05 -23.82 -2.94
N THR A 21 14.46 -24.62 -3.84
CA THR A 21 15.06 -24.89 -5.14
C THR A 21 15.07 -23.64 -6.01
N ASP A 22 15.85 -23.63 -7.10
CA ASP A 22 15.90 -22.49 -8.00
C ASP A 22 14.55 -22.20 -8.66
N GLU A 23 13.80 -23.24 -9.01
CA GLU A 23 12.43 -23.14 -9.53
C GLU A 23 11.49 -22.48 -8.51
N GLU A 24 11.53 -22.91 -7.25
CA GLU A 24 10.73 -22.34 -6.18
C GLU A 24 11.11 -20.88 -5.89
N LYS A 25 12.41 -20.55 -5.97
CA LYS A 25 12.89 -19.16 -5.85
C LYS A 25 12.32 -18.30 -6.98
N MET A 26 12.32 -18.79 -8.21
CA MET A 26 11.76 -18.10 -9.37
C MET A 26 10.24 -17.91 -9.25
N GLU A 27 9.50 -18.94 -8.85
CA GLU A 27 8.06 -18.84 -8.64
C GLU A 27 7.70 -17.88 -7.51
N ARG A 28 8.39 -17.97 -6.37
CA ARG A 28 8.21 -17.04 -5.25
C ARG A 28 8.44 -15.60 -5.69
N GLU A 29 9.48 -15.34 -6.47
CA GLU A 29 9.78 -14.00 -6.97
C GLU A 29 8.70 -13.48 -7.92
N LYS A 30 8.17 -14.34 -8.80
CA LYS A 30 7.03 -14.00 -9.66
C LYS A 30 5.82 -13.54 -8.84
N TYR A 31 5.44 -14.29 -7.81
CA TYR A 31 4.30 -13.91 -6.96
C TYR A 31 4.58 -12.64 -6.14
N ARG A 32 5.81 -12.47 -5.62
CA ARG A 32 6.21 -11.24 -4.89
C ARG A 32 6.12 -10.00 -5.76
N LYS A 33 6.56 -10.06 -7.02
CA LYS A 33 6.41 -8.95 -7.97
C LYS A 33 4.94 -8.56 -8.18
N ILE A 34 4.08 -9.55 -8.42
CA ILE A 34 2.64 -9.29 -8.59
C ILE A 34 2.03 -8.67 -7.32
N TYR A 35 2.40 -9.15 -6.14
CA TYR A 35 1.94 -8.58 -4.87
C TYR A 35 2.36 -7.11 -4.73
N ILE A 36 3.64 -6.80 -4.92
CA ILE A 36 4.18 -5.44 -4.77
C ILE A 36 3.52 -4.47 -5.76
N GLU A 37 3.32 -4.87 -7.02
CA GLU A 37 2.66 -4.00 -8.00
C GLU A 37 1.21 -3.71 -7.61
N LYS A 38 0.48 -4.70 -7.09
CA LYS A 38 -0.89 -4.47 -6.59
C LYS A 38 -0.92 -3.57 -5.36
N VAL A 39 0.02 -3.73 -4.43
CA VAL A 39 0.14 -2.85 -3.26
C VAL A 39 0.45 -1.42 -3.69
N LYS A 40 1.41 -1.21 -4.60
CA LYS A 40 1.72 0.12 -5.15
C LYS A 40 0.51 0.79 -5.78
N ASN A 41 -0.25 0.05 -6.59
CA ASN A 41 -1.45 0.59 -7.24
C ASN A 41 -2.54 0.95 -6.22
N SER A 42 -2.74 0.12 -5.20
CA SER A 42 -3.64 0.44 -4.10
C SER A 42 -3.21 1.72 -3.37
N MET A 43 -1.92 1.85 -3.05
CA MET A 43 -1.37 3.03 -2.37
C MET A 43 -1.54 4.29 -3.22
N ARG A 44 -1.32 4.23 -4.53
CA ARG A 44 -1.61 5.36 -5.43
C ARG A 44 -3.07 5.78 -5.37
N GLY A 45 -4.01 4.83 -5.43
CA GLY A 45 -5.43 5.13 -5.30
C GLY A 45 -5.78 5.79 -3.96
N HIS A 46 -5.14 5.39 -2.86
CA HIS A 46 -5.28 6.08 -1.58
C HIS A 46 -4.78 7.52 -1.65
N LEU A 47 -3.61 7.77 -2.27
CA LEU A 47 -3.07 9.12 -2.44
C LEU A 47 -4.00 10.00 -3.30
N ASP A 48 -4.60 9.44 -4.34
CA ASP A 48 -5.55 10.16 -5.20
C ASP A 48 -6.80 10.63 -4.44
N SER A 49 -7.19 9.92 -3.37
CA SER A 49 -8.29 10.31 -2.49
C SER A 49 -7.93 11.36 -1.42
N ILE A 50 -6.64 11.65 -1.22
CA ILE A 50 -6.20 12.62 -0.22
C ILE A 50 -6.46 14.03 -0.74
N LYS A 51 -7.27 14.80 0.00
CA LYS A 51 -7.47 16.23 -0.25
C LYS A 51 -6.39 17.05 0.44
N ILE A 52 -5.68 17.87 -0.33
CA ILE A 52 -4.76 18.87 0.22
C ILE A 52 -5.58 20.09 0.66
N VAL A 53 -5.45 20.48 1.93
CA VAL A 53 -6.10 21.66 2.50
C VAL A 53 -5.05 22.63 3.01
N ARG A 54 -5.30 23.94 2.89
CA ARG A 54 -4.51 24.96 3.60
C ARG A 54 -4.99 25.00 5.04
N VAL A 55 -4.05 25.20 5.98
CA VAL A 55 -4.35 25.32 7.40
C VAL A 55 -3.71 26.57 8.00
N ASP A 56 -4.30 27.10 9.07
CA ASP A 56 -3.70 28.14 9.91
C ASP A 56 -2.62 27.56 10.85
N ASP A 57 -2.00 28.41 11.68
CA ASP A 57 -0.98 28.00 12.66
C ASP A 57 -1.50 27.01 13.71
N ASN A 58 -2.83 26.93 13.88
CA ASN A 58 -3.49 26.02 14.82
C ASN A 58 -3.97 24.72 14.14
N GLY A 59 -3.75 24.56 12.82
CA GLY A 59 -4.15 23.39 12.05
C GLY A 59 -5.59 23.40 11.53
N ASN A 60 -6.32 24.51 11.66
CA ASN A 60 -7.70 24.61 11.15
C ASN A 60 -7.69 24.82 9.63
N PRO A 61 -8.54 24.13 8.85
CA PRO A 61 -8.67 24.37 7.42
C PRO A 61 -9.06 25.82 7.11
N ILE A 62 -8.40 26.44 6.14
CA ILE A 62 -8.66 27.83 5.71
C ILE A 62 -8.89 27.95 4.19
N ASP A 63 -9.66 28.95 3.80
CA ASP A 63 -9.89 29.30 2.39
C ASP A 63 -8.72 30.12 1.78
N LYS A 64 -8.91 30.58 0.53
CA LYS A 64 -7.89 31.36 -0.19
C LYS A 64 -7.63 32.75 0.43
N ASP A 65 -8.58 33.27 1.19
CA ASP A 65 -8.55 34.59 1.83
C ASP A 65 -8.13 34.49 3.31
N GLY A 66 -7.79 33.28 3.78
CA GLY A 66 -7.32 33.02 5.14
C GLY A 66 -8.42 32.85 6.19
N LYS A 67 -9.68 32.68 5.77
CA LYS A 67 -10.80 32.46 6.70
C LYS A 67 -10.96 30.97 7.00
N ILE A 68 -11.27 30.64 8.25
CA ILE A 68 -11.51 29.26 8.69
C ILE A 68 -12.73 28.68 7.95
N ILE A 69 -12.54 27.49 7.38
CA ILE A 69 -13.60 26.67 6.79
C ILE A 69 -14.13 25.77 7.89
N GLU A 70 -15.37 26.00 8.32
CA GLU A 70 -16.05 25.06 9.22
C GLU A 70 -16.27 23.74 8.46
N PRO A 71 -15.97 22.57 9.07
CA PRO A 71 -16.28 21.30 8.44
C PRO A 71 -17.80 21.17 8.26
N ASP A 72 -18.23 20.74 7.08
CA ASP A 72 -19.63 20.38 6.84
C ASP A 72 -20.05 19.31 7.88
N ALA A 73 -21.07 19.63 8.68
CA ALA A 73 -21.60 18.78 9.76
C ALA A 73 -22.28 17.50 9.27
#